data_AF-E1WVY9-F1
#
_entry.id   AF-E1WVY9-F1
#
_cell.length_a   1.000
_cell.length_b   1.000
_cell.length_c   1.000
_cell.angle_alpha   90.00
_cell.angle_beta   90.00
_cell.angle_gamma   90.00
#
_symmetry.space_group_name_H-M   'P 1'
#
loop_
_entity.id
_entity.type
_entity.pdbx_description
1 polymer ?
#
loop_
_entity_poly.entity_id
_entity_poly.type
_entity_poly.pdbx_seq_one_letter_code
_entity_poly.pdbx_strand_id
1 'polypeptide(L)'
;MARKSFSVLFFIKKGKLLKASILDKYKDVAECTGKLLPVLSNQRMNSYLKEIADVCGLQKNLCTHSARHSYATSICLANGVSMENVAKMLGHADTSVTKHYARVLDQNILKDMQKVNSCLSELAI
;
A
#
# COMPACT_ATOMS: atom_id res chain seq x y z
N MET A 1 -25.49 -12.83 -19.37
CA MET A 1 -24.23 -12.09 -19.60
C MET A 1 -23.44 -12.01 -18.29
N ALA A 2 -22.59 -13.00 -18.02
CA ALA A 2 -21.88 -13.20 -16.75
C ALA A 2 -20.39 -12.86 -16.90
N ARG A 3 -19.99 -11.62 -16.56
CA ARG A 3 -18.58 -11.19 -16.55
C ARG A 3 -18.33 -10.09 -15.52
N LYS A 4 -18.47 -10.36 -14.21
CA LYS A 4 -17.90 -9.48 -13.16
C LYS A 4 -17.22 -10.20 -11.97
N SER A 5 -17.38 -11.51 -11.77
CA SER A 5 -16.69 -12.22 -10.67
C SER A 5 -15.34 -12.88 -11.03
N PHE A 6 -14.93 -12.87 -12.29
CA PHE A 6 -13.79 -13.70 -12.73
C PHE A 6 -12.41 -13.17 -12.30
N SER A 7 -12.25 -11.85 -12.10
CA SER A 7 -10.93 -11.25 -11.83
C SER A 7 -10.51 -11.33 -10.35
N VAL A 8 -11.44 -11.02 -9.44
CA VAL A 8 -11.17 -11.04 -7.99
C VAL A 8 -10.97 -12.47 -7.48
N LEU A 9 -11.82 -13.40 -7.94
CA LEU A 9 -11.73 -14.80 -7.54
C LEU A 9 -10.44 -15.45 -8.05
N PHE A 10 -9.97 -15.08 -9.24
CA PHE A 10 -8.70 -15.55 -9.79
C PHE A 10 -7.50 -15.06 -8.96
N PHE A 11 -7.47 -13.78 -8.58
CA PHE A 11 -6.40 -13.23 -7.74
C PHE A 11 -6.38 -13.85 -6.33
N ILE A 12 -7.56 -14.08 -5.73
CA ILE A 12 -7.69 -14.76 -4.44
C ILE A 12 -7.22 -16.22 -4.55
N LYS A 13 -7.57 -16.92 -5.63
CA LYS A 13 -7.20 -18.33 -5.86
C LYS A 13 -5.72 -18.51 -6.17
N LYS A 14 -5.13 -17.65 -7.00
CA LYS A 14 -3.67 -17.55 -7.23
C LYS A 14 -2.93 -17.19 -5.93
N GLY A 15 -3.46 -16.25 -5.16
CA GLY A 15 -2.91 -15.86 -3.86
C GLY A 15 -2.91 -17.00 -2.84
N LYS A 16 -3.96 -17.83 -2.79
CA LYS A 16 -3.99 -19.05 -1.95
C LYS A 16 -2.96 -20.09 -2.38
N LEU A 17 -2.82 -20.32 -3.69
CA LEU A 17 -1.85 -21.27 -4.23
C LEU A 17 -0.40 -20.81 -3.99
N LEU A 18 -0.10 -19.52 -4.23
CA LEU A 18 1.22 -18.94 -3.94
C LEU A 18 1.60 -19.03 -2.47
N LYS A 19 0.64 -18.77 -1.56
CA LYS A 19 0.88 -18.87 -0.11
C LYS A 19 1.33 -20.27 0.30
N ALA A 20 0.65 -21.31 -0.17
CA ALA A 20 1.00 -22.69 0.14
C ALA A 20 2.42 -23.04 -0.36
N SER A 21 2.75 -22.67 -1.61
CA SER A 21 4.07 -22.96 -2.20
C SER A 21 5.22 -22.21 -1.54
N ILE A 22 4.99 -20.97 -1.09
CA ILE A 22 6.02 -20.18 -0.38
C ILE A 22 6.27 -20.77 1.02
N LEU A 23 5.21 -21.15 1.72
CA LEU A 23 5.33 -21.74 3.05
C LEU A 23 6.05 -23.08 3.01
N ASP A 24 5.75 -23.91 2.01
CA ASP A 24 6.44 -25.19 1.80
C ASP A 24 7.94 -24.98 1.52
N LYS A 25 8.28 -24.01 0.66
CA LYS A 25 9.68 -23.66 0.34
C LYS A 25 10.51 -23.21 1.55
N TYR A 26 9.89 -22.58 2.55
CA TYR A 26 10.59 -22.03 3.72
C TYR A 26 10.28 -22.78 5.02
N LYS A 27 9.70 -23.98 4.93
CA LYS A 27 9.39 -24.84 6.10
C LYS A 27 10.61 -24.99 7.02
N ASP A 28 11.76 -25.34 6.46
CA ASP A 28 12.98 -25.62 7.23
C ASP A 28 13.55 -24.34 7.90
N VAL A 29 13.34 -23.18 7.28
CA VAL A 29 13.75 -21.88 7.84
C VAL A 29 12.92 -21.53 9.07
N ALA A 30 11.64 -21.89 9.08
CA ALA A 30 10.75 -21.65 10.20
C ALA A 30 11.14 -22.50 11.43
N GLU A 31 11.59 -23.74 11.21
CA GLU A 31 12.07 -24.63 12.27
C GLU A 31 13.34 -24.10 12.94
N CYS A 32 14.27 -23.53 12.17
CA CYS A 32 15.54 -23.02 12.73
C CYS A 32 15.44 -21.62 13.36
N THR A 33 14.57 -20.74 12.85
CA THR A 33 14.54 -19.32 13.26
C THR A 33 13.30 -18.91 14.06
N GLY A 34 12.30 -19.78 14.16
CA GLY A 34 11.00 -19.47 14.76
C GLY A 34 10.17 -18.43 13.98
N LYS A 35 10.61 -18.05 12.77
CA LYS A 35 9.92 -17.09 11.91
C LYS A 35 9.34 -17.77 10.69
N LEU A 36 8.11 -17.43 10.33
CA LEU A 36 7.40 -18.03 9.19
C LEU A 36 8.12 -17.82 7.85
N LEU A 37 8.88 -16.75 7.71
CA LEU A 37 9.61 -16.38 6.50
C LEU A 37 11.03 -15.91 6.87
N PRO A 38 12.00 -16.03 5.95
CA PRO A 38 13.31 -15.41 6.12
C PRO A 38 13.17 -13.89 6.14
N VAL A 39 13.22 -13.28 7.33
CA VAL A 39 13.14 -11.83 7.50
C VAL A 39 14.56 -11.26 7.51
N LEU A 40 14.91 -10.51 6.46
CA LEU A 40 16.16 -9.75 6.39
C LEU A 40 16.10 -8.52 7.32
N SER A 41 17.27 -8.01 7.71
CA SER A 41 17.33 -6.73 8.42
C SER A 41 16.91 -5.58 7.51
N ASN A 42 16.37 -4.52 8.10
CA ASN A 42 15.98 -3.31 7.35
C ASN A 42 17.14 -2.73 6.55
N GLN A 43 18.36 -2.79 7.09
CA GLN A 43 19.57 -2.33 6.40
C GLN A 43 19.81 -3.13 5.12
N ARG A 44 19.79 -4.46 5.20
CA ARG A 44 20.01 -5.33 4.05
C ARG A 44 18.91 -5.21 3.01
N MET A 45 17.65 -5.08 3.44
CA MET A 45 16.54 -4.81 2.54
C MET A 45 16.70 -3.47 1.82
N ASN A 46 17.11 -2.42 2.52
CA ASN A 46 17.36 -1.11 1.90
C ASN A 46 18.54 -1.14 0.91
N SER A 47 19.57 -1.96 1.12
CA SER A 47 20.63 -2.15 0.12
C SER A 47 20.09 -2.74 -1.18
N TYR A 48 19.28 -3.80 -1.11
CA TYR A 48 18.65 -4.38 -2.30
C TYR A 48 17.69 -3.40 -2.98
N LEU A 49 16.97 -2.57 -2.22
CA LEU A 49 16.12 -1.53 -2.79
C LEU A 49 16.91 -0.48 -3.59
N LYS A 50 18.14 -0.17 -3.18
CA LYS A 50 19.02 0.73 -3.94
C LYS A 50 19.49 0.07 -5.24
N GLU A 51 19.91 -1.19 -5.19
CA GLU A 51 20.28 -1.94 -6.40
C GLU A 51 19.13 -1.99 -7.41
N ILE A 52 17.90 -2.22 -6.92
CA ILE A 52 16.70 -2.18 -7.77
C ILE A 52 16.46 -0.77 -8.33
N ALA A 53 16.67 0.28 -7.52
CA ALA A 53 16.54 1.67 -7.99
C ALA A 53 17.51 1.95 -9.15
N ASP A 54 18.76 1.50 -9.03
CA ASP A 54 19.80 1.66 -10.04
C ASP A 54 19.43 0.93 -11.35
N VAL A 55 18.98 -0.33 -11.24
CA VAL A 55 18.53 -1.12 -12.40
C VAL A 55 17.32 -0.48 -13.09
N CYS A 56 16.42 0.14 -12.32
CA CYS A 56 15.25 0.84 -12.85
C CYS A 56 15.55 2.28 -13.31
N GLY A 57 16.79 2.79 -13.17
CA GLY A 57 17.15 4.17 -13.53
C GLY A 57 16.46 5.23 -12.64
N LEU A 58 16.09 4.89 -11.42
CA LEU A 58 15.41 5.78 -10.49
C LEU A 58 16.43 6.63 -9.71
N GLN A 59 16.37 7.95 -9.91
CA GLN A 59 17.23 8.93 -9.21
C GLN A 59 16.86 9.13 -7.73
N LYS A 60 15.73 8.56 -7.27
CA LYS A 60 15.28 8.70 -5.89
C LYS A 60 15.80 7.54 -5.04
N ASN A 61 16.30 7.86 -3.85
CA ASN A 61 16.73 6.86 -2.88
C ASN A 61 15.53 6.03 -2.38
N LEU A 62 15.45 4.78 -2.83
CA LEU A 62 14.42 3.83 -2.39
C LEU A 62 14.80 3.23 -1.05
N CYS A 63 13.88 3.35 -0.08
CA CYS A 63 13.95 2.66 1.19
C CYS A 63 12.55 2.27 1.66
N THR A 64 12.47 1.41 2.67
CA THR A 64 11.20 0.97 3.25
C THR A 64 10.34 2.13 3.77
N HIS A 65 10.96 3.21 4.25
CA HIS A 65 10.25 4.41 4.67
C HIS A 65 9.65 5.17 3.48
N SER A 66 10.40 5.34 2.38
CA SER A 66 9.90 5.93 1.13
C SER A 66 8.72 5.14 0.55
N ALA A 67 8.79 3.81 0.62
CA ALA A 67 7.69 2.94 0.19
C ALA A 67 6.43 3.12 1.06
N ARG A 68 6.59 3.18 2.40
CA ARG A 68 5.49 3.45 3.34
C ARG A 68 4.84 4.81 3.05
N HIS A 69 5.66 5.85 2.82
CA HIS A 69 5.16 7.17 2.45
C HIS A 69 4.37 7.14 1.15
N SER A 70 4.89 6.50 0.10
CA SER A 70 4.22 6.40 -1.20
C SER A 70 2.89 5.64 -1.11
N TYR A 71 2.83 4.60 -0.28
CA TYR A 71 1.57 3.90 0.00
C TYR A 71 0.55 4.82 0.68
N ALA A 72 0.96 5.54 1.72
CA ALA A 72 0.08 6.46 2.43
C ALA A 72 -0.46 7.56 1.51
N THR A 73 0.41 8.26 0.80
CA THR A 73 0.03 9.44 0.00
C THR A 73 -0.60 9.06 -1.33
N SER A 74 0.12 8.33 -2.18
CA SER A 74 -0.28 8.08 -3.56
C SER A 74 -1.31 6.96 -3.71
N ILE A 75 -1.28 5.94 -2.84
CA ILE A 75 -2.22 4.82 -2.95
C ILE A 75 -3.46 5.05 -2.10
N CYS A 76 -3.33 5.50 -0.85
CA CYS A 76 -4.50 5.68 0.00
C CYS A 76 -5.13 7.07 -0.16
N LEU A 77 -4.38 8.13 0.16
CA LEU A 77 -4.94 9.48 0.23
C LEU A 77 -5.34 10.04 -1.14
N ALA A 78 -4.52 9.82 -2.17
CA ALA A 78 -4.86 10.26 -3.53
C ALA A 78 -6.12 9.57 -4.07
N ASN A 79 -6.47 8.38 -3.56
CA ASN A 79 -7.68 7.64 -3.90
C ASN A 79 -8.85 7.90 -2.93
N GLY A 80 -8.74 8.90 -2.05
CA GLY A 80 -9.83 9.35 -1.19
C GLY A 80 -10.08 8.48 0.05
N VAL A 81 -9.10 7.67 0.48
CA VAL A 81 -9.18 6.98 1.76
C VAL A 81 -9.01 7.99 2.89
N SER A 82 -9.85 7.92 3.93
CA SER A 82 -9.79 8.86 5.05
C SER A 82 -8.49 8.72 5.87
N MET A 83 -8.03 9.82 6.46
CA MET A 83 -6.78 9.89 7.21
C MET A 83 -6.75 8.91 8.39
N GLU A 84 -7.89 8.70 9.05
CA GLU A 84 -8.04 7.80 10.19
C GLU A 84 -7.84 6.34 9.75
N ASN A 85 -8.39 5.98 8.60
CA ASN A 85 -8.24 4.65 8.03
C ASN A 85 -6.80 4.40 7.61
N VAL A 86 -6.15 5.39 6.97
CA VAL A 86 -4.72 5.29 6.62
C VAL A 86 -3.86 5.15 7.88
N ALA A 87 -4.12 5.92 8.93
CA ALA A 87 -3.40 5.81 10.20
C ALA A 87 -3.50 4.39 10.81
N LYS A 88 -4.70 3.80 10.81
CA LYS A 88 -4.92 2.42 11.27
C LYS A 88 -4.19 1.40 10.39
N MET A 89 -4.23 1.55 9.07
CA MET A 89 -3.53 0.66 8.13
C MET A 89 -2.00 0.72 8.27
N LEU A 90 -1.47 1.87 8.68
CA LEU A 90 -0.03 2.06 8.94
C LEU A 90 0.39 1.67 10.36
N GLY A 91 -0.57 1.34 11.23
CA GLY A 91 -0.33 0.99 12.63
C GLY A 91 0.10 2.17 13.49
N HIS A 92 -0.28 3.40 13.13
CA HIS A 92 0.04 4.58 13.93
C HIS A 92 -0.91 4.67 15.13
N ALA A 93 -0.35 4.77 16.33
CA ALA A 93 -1.13 4.99 17.56
C ALA A 93 -1.71 6.41 17.62
N ASP A 94 -1.04 7.38 17.01
CA ASP A 94 -1.47 8.78 16.93
C ASP A 94 -1.68 9.20 15.47
N THR A 95 -2.84 9.78 15.19
CA THR A 95 -3.19 10.33 13.87
C THR A 95 -2.40 11.59 13.53
N SER A 96 -1.75 12.23 14.51
CA SER A 96 -0.89 13.40 14.33
C SER A 96 0.26 13.14 13.35
N VAL A 97 0.86 11.94 13.40
CA VAL A 97 1.91 11.52 12.44
C VAL A 97 1.35 11.43 11.02
N THR A 98 0.10 11.01 10.88
CA THR A 98 -0.57 10.90 9.59
C THR A 98 -0.96 12.27 9.05
N LYS A 99 -1.24 13.28 9.89
CA LYS A 99 -1.57 14.66 9.45
C LYS A 99 -0.49 15.30 8.57
N HIS A 100 0.78 14.90 8.72
CA HIS A 100 1.84 15.39 7.83
C HIS A 100 1.58 15.07 6.34
N TYR A 101 0.87 13.97 6.05
CA TYR A 101 0.47 13.61 4.70
C TYR A 101 -0.65 14.49 4.12
N ALA A 102 -1.43 15.17 4.95
CA ALA A 102 -2.53 16.02 4.51
C ALA A 102 -2.05 17.24 3.70
N ARG A 103 -0.83 17.74 3.95
CA ARG A 103 -0.27 18.85 3.16
C ARG A 103 0.01 18.49 1.70
N VAL A 104 0.12 17.20 1.38
CA VAL A 104 0.34 16.72 0.00
C VAL A 104 -0.98 16.70 -0.79
N LEU A 105 -2.13 16.85 -0.12
CA LEU A 105 -3.48 16.74 -0.69
C LEU A 105 -4.06 18.04 -1.25
N ASP A 106 -3.34 19.17 -1.28
CA ASP A 106 -3.91 20.44 -1.76
C ASP A 106 -4.46 20.36 -3.20
N GLN A 107 -3.95 19.44 -4.03
CA GLN A 107 -4.49 19.16 -5.38
C GLN A 107 -5.82 18.37 -5.39
N ASN A 108 -6.16 17.69 -4.29
CA ASN A 108 -7.39 16.91 -4.16
C ASN A 108 -8.60 17.74 -3.71
N ILE A 109 -8.39 18.94 -3.16
CA ILE A 109 -9.48 19.83 -2.73
C ILE A 109 -10.44 20.14 -3.89
N LEU A 110 -9.90 20.36 -5.09
CA LEU A 110 -10.70 20.61 -6.29
C LEU A 110 -11.59 19.40 -6.66
N LYS A 111 -11.06 18.18 -6.52
CA LYS A 111 -11.83 16.95 -6.79
C LYS A 111 -12.92 16.71 -5.76
N ASP A 112 -12.63 17.01 -4.49
CA ASP A 112 -13.61 16.86 -3.42
C ASP A 112 -14.72 17.90 -3.55
N MET A 113 -14.41 19.14 -3.92
CA MET A 113 -15.41 20.16 -4.24
C MET A 113 -16.25 19.80 -5.49
N GLN A 114 -15.65 19.18 -6.50
CA GLN A 114 -16.40 18.65 -7.64
C GLN A 114 -17.39 17.55 -7.23
N LYS A 115 -17.01 16.65 -6.31
CA LYS A 115 -17.93 15.64 -5.75
C LYS A 115 -19.08 16.25 -4.96
N VAL A 116 -18.81 17.31 -4.18
CA VAL A 116 -19.86 18.02 -3.44
C VAL A 116 -20.84 18.66 -4.44
N ASN A 117 -20.34 19.32 -5.48
CA ASN A 117 -21.18 19.91 -6.52
C ASN A 117 -22.01 18.87 -7.28
N SER A 118 -21.44 17.71 -7.61
CA SER A 118 -22.21 16.64 -8.26
C SER A 118 -23.31 16.10 -7.35
N CYS A 119 -23.02 15.85 -6.08
CA CYS A 119 -24.00 15.38 -5.10
C CYS A 119 -25.14 16.41 -4.90
N LEU A 120 -24.79 17.70 -4.78
CA LEU A 120 -25.78 18.78 -4.65
C LEU A 120 -26.63 18.94 -5.92
N SER A 121 -26.04 18.75 -7.11
CA SER A 121 -26.79 18.80 -8.37
C SER A 121 -27.78 17.64 -8.53
N GLU A 122 -27.48 16.47 -7.96
CA GLU A 122 -28.40 15.31 -7.96
C GLU A 122 -29.57 15.50 -6.97
N LEU A 123 -29.38 16.30 -5.93
CA LEU A 123 -30.40 16.63 -4.92
C LEU A 123 -31.29 17.83 -5.29
N ALA A 124 -30.87 18.65 -6.26
CA ALA A 124 -31.57 19.86 -6.68
C ALA A 124 -32.68 19.62 -7.74
N ILE A 125 -33.25 18.42 -7.79
CA ILE A 125 -34.43 18.07 -8.59
C ILE A 125 -35.68 18.14 -7.71
#